data_AF-A0A9Y0ZF90-F1
#
_entry.id   AF-A0A9Y0ZF90-F1
#
_cell.length_a   1.000
_cell.length_b   1.000
_cell.length_c   1.000
_cell.angle_alpha   90.00
_cell.angle_beta   90.00
_cell.angle_gamma   90.00
#
_symmetry.space_group_name_H-M   'P 1'
#
loop_
_entity.id
_entity.type
_entity.pdbx_description
1 polymer ?
#
loop_
_entity_poly.entity_id
_entity_poly.type
_entity_poly.pdbx_seq_one_letter_code
_entity_poly.pdbx_strand_id
1 'polypeptide(L)'
;ESKFKILYKNVAHPKLAAYIKKHNSLVESGEYLTFPQNQSEFKGGVPHYLESIEEMVPDIEWGKNIRLVLDIGCTDSSFVASLLDKEVLALSLGLKDDLIDLAQVSLERGFPTVSSPFASRRLPFPSGVFDAIHCSGCSIPWHSNGGRLLLEMNRILRPSGYFILSTKHDSIDEEEAMTRLTASICWNILAHKTDEVSEVGVKIYQKPDSNDIYELRRKRNPPLCKENENPDAAWYVPMRSCIHAIPSAIEQHGTEWPEEWPKRLETYPDWMNDKEKLITDTNHWKAIVDKSYLTGMGIDWSNIRNVMDMKAIYGGFAAALSRQKIWVMNVVPVHAPDTLPFIFERGLIGIYHDWCESFGTYPRSYDLLHADHLFSRIKNRFLCLLDFAFAKLNFILFIFQQRTKGYSVFLCSSQIHPDSFIFGSLGLLNHSQVFLVQV
;
A
#
# COMPACT_ATOMS: atom_id res chain seq x y z
N GLU A 1 -10.02 11.04 -15.10
CA GLU A 1 -11.43 11.33 -14.76
C GLU A 1 -11.79 10.88 -13.34
N SER A 2 -11.43 9.65 -12.95
CA SER A 2 -11.73 9.05 -11.64
C SER A 2 -11.29 9.86 -10.40
N LYS A 3 -10.25 10.69 -10.53
CA LYS A 3 -9.81 11.65 -9.49
C LYS A 3 -10.94 12.60 -9.05
N PHE A 4 -11.82 12.99 -9.98
CA PHE A 4 -12.84 14.02 -9.77
C PHE A 4 -14.26 13.47 -9.63
N LYS A 5 -14.56 12.33 -10.25
CA LYS A 5 -15.86 11.69 -10.17
C LYS A 5 -15.79 10.19 -10.41
N ILE A 6 -16.70 9.45 -9.78
CA ILE A 6 -16.89 8.00 -9.98
C ILE A 6 -18.38 7.71 -10.16
N LEU A 7 -18.73 6.54 -10.70
CA LEU A 7 -20.12 6.10 -10.80
C LEU A 7 -20.65 5.74 -9.41
N TYR A 8 -21.71 6.41 -8.95
CA TYR A 8 -22.23 6.20 -7.60
C TYR A 8 -22.73 4.77 -7.38
N LYS A 9 -23.30 4.14 -8.41
CA LYS A 9 -23.76 2.73 -8.38
C LYS A 9 -22.66 1.73 -8.00
N ASN A 10 -21.39 2.05 -8.18
CA ASN A 10 -20.28 1.16 -7.83
C ASN A 10 -20.04 1.11 -6.31
N VAL A 11 -20.39 2.18 -5.59
CA VAL A 11 -20.14 2.35 -4.14
C VAL A 11 -21.44 2.55 -3.35
N ALA A 12 -22.60 2.37 -3.98
CA ALA A 12 -23.88 2.68 -3.38
C ALA A 12 -24.21 1.73 -2.22
N HIS A 13 -24.12 2.24 -0.99
CA HIS A 13 -24.62 1.56 0.20
C HIS A 13 -25.20 2.55 1.23
N PRO A 14 -26.16 2.13 2.08
CA PRO A 14 -26.93 3.05 2.93
C PRO A 14 -26.09 3.92 3.88
N LYS A 15 -24.98 3.38 4.38
CA LYS A 15 -24.09 4.10 5.30
C LYS A 15 -23.28 5.20 4.59
N LEU A 16 -22.80 4.97 3.37
CA LEU A 16 -22.16 6.01 2.57
C LEU A 16 -23.15 7.11 2.22
N ALA A 17 -24.39 6.76 1.86
CA ALA A 17 -25.44 7.75 1.64
C ALA A 17 -25.71 8.62 2.88
N ALA A 18 -25.67 8.04 4.08
CA ALA A 18 -25.78 8.79 5.33
C ALA A 18 -24.54 9.66 5.62
N TYR A 19 -23.35 9.19 5.25
CA TYR A 19 -22.09 9.95 5.36
C TYR A 19 -22.07 11.17 4.45
N ILE A 20 -22.42 10.99 3.17
CA ILE A 20 -22.52 12.05 2.14
C ILE A 20 -23.44 13.18 2.62
N LYS A 21 -24.57 12.88 3.26
CA LYS A 21 -25.50 13.92 3.77
C LYS A 21 -24.91 14.80 4.88
N LYS A 22 -23.83 14.35 5.54
CA LYS A 22 -23.19 15.07 6.65
C LYS A 22 -21.88 15.74 6.26
N HIS A 23 -21.31 15.40 5.10
CA HIS A 23 -19.98 15.83 4.67
C HIS A 23 -20.05 16.42 3.28
N ASN A 24 -19.45 17.60 3.10
CA ASN A 24 -19.47 18.31 1.82
C ASN A 24 -18.37 17.83 0.85
N SER A 25 -17.43 17.01 1.30
CA SER A 25 -16.31 16.54 0.48
C SER A 25 -16.68 15.48 -0.57
N LEU A 26 -17.86 14.86 -0.45
CA LEU A 26 -18.41 13.95 -1.44
C LEU A 26 -19.81 14.42 -1.79
N VAL A 27 -20.07 14.66 -3.07
CA VAL A 27 -21.35 15.20 -3.54
C VAL A 27 -21.95 14.30 -4.61
N GLU A 28 -23.16 13.81 -4.38
CA GLU A 28 -23.94 13.10 -5.40
C GLU A 28 -24.44 14.09 -6.46
N SER A 29 -24.11 13.82 -7.73
CA SER A 29 -24.49 14.63 -8.88
C SER A 29 -24.92 13.74 -10.05
N GLY A 30 -26.24 13.57 -10.20
CA GLY A 30 -26.82 12.65 -11.18
C GLY A 30 -26.41 11.20 -10.88
N GLU A 31 -25.76 10.53 -11.84
CA GLU A 31 -25.28 9.15 -11.69
C GLU A 31 -23.90 9.04 -11.03
N TYR A 32 -23.29 10.19 -10.71
CA TYR A 32 -21.91 10.26 -10.23
C TYR A 32 -21.83 10.68 -8.77
N LEU A 33 -20.81 10.16 -8.10
CA LEU A 33 -20.27 10.73 -6.89
C LEU A 33 -19.07 11.60 -7.28
N THR A 34 -19.10 12.87 -6.91
CA THR A 34 -18.10 13.88 -7.26
C THR A 34 -17.30 14.33 -6.03
N PHE A 35 -16.05 14.74 -6.26
CA PHE A 35 -15.10 15.14 -5.23
C PHE A 35 -14.64 16.58 -5.49
N PRO A 36 -15.35 17.59 -4.97
CA PRO A 36 -15.04 18.99 -5.25
C PRO A 36 -13.71 19.38 -4.61
N GLN A 37 -12.74 19.84 -5.40
CA GLN A 37 -11.41 20.22 -4.88
C GLN A 37 -11.45 21.33 -3.83
N ASN A 38 -12.49 22.17 -3.88
CA ASN A 38 -12.67 23.31 -2.98
C ASN A 38 -13.35 22.92 -1.66
N GLN A 39 -13.81 21.67 -1.54
CA GLN A 39 -14.52 21.15 -0.38
C GLN A 39 -13.76 19.91 0.12
N SER A 40 -12.68 20.14 0.87
CA SER A 40 -11.93 19.08 1.53
C SER A 40 -12.20 19.07 3.04
N GLU A 41 -11.76 18.03 3.73
CA GLU A 41 -11.80 17.98 5.20
C GLU A 41 -10.99 19.12 5.85
N PHE A 42 -9.96 19.61 5.16
CA PHE A 42 -9.12 20.73 5.56
C PHE A 42 -9.72 22.03 5.00
N LYS A 43 -10.06 22.98 5.88
CA LYS A 43 -10.36 24.36 5.40
C LYS A 43 -9.06 24.93 4.80
N GLY A 44 -9.16 25.64 3.67
CA GLY A 44 -7.99 26.04 2.88
C GLY A 44 -7.52 24.99 1.84
N GLY A 45 -8.04 23.76 1.93
CA GLY A 45 -7.74 22.68 0.99
C GLY A 45 -6.49 21.88 1.33
N VAL A 46 -6.34 20.73 0.69
CA VAL A 46 -5.19 19.83 0.85
C VAL A 46 -3.85 20.46 0.46
N PRO A 47 -3.75 21.30 -0.60
CA PRO A 47 -2.48 21.93 -0.95
C PRO A 47 -1.90 22.79 0.19
N HIS A 48 -2.73 23.63 0.81
CA HIS A 48 -2.35 24.44 1.98
C HIS A 48 -1.88 23.55 3.14
N TYR A 49 -2.58 22.44 3.38
CA TYR A 49 -2.21 21.49 4.43
C TYR A 49 -0.84 20.84 4.18
N LEU A 50 -0.56 20.42 2.94
CA LEU A 50 0.74 19.85 2.57
C LEU A 50 1.88 20.88 2.67
N GLU A 51 1.63 22.11 2.23
CA GLU A 51 2.57 23.25 2.35
C GLU A 51 2.85 23.56 3.82
N SER A 52 1.82 23.59 4.67
CA SER A 52 1.98 23.80 6.11
C SER A 52 2.84 22.73 6.77
N ILE A 53 2.70 21.45 6.37
CA ILE A 53 3.55 20.37 6.86
C ILE A 53 5.01 20.57 6.45
N GLU A 54 5.24 20.93 5.20
CA GLU A 54 6.57 21.17 4.64
C GLU A 54 7.23 22.42 5.26
N GLU A 55 6.45 23.47 5.57
CA GLU A 55 6.94 24.63 6.33
C GLU A 55 7.34 24.27 7.77
N MET A 56 6.60 23.36 8.41
CA MET A 56 6.91 22.89 9.77
C MET A 56 8.18 22.04 9.81
N VAL A 57 8.37 21.17 8.82
CA VAL A 57 9.52 20.28 8.70
C VAL A 57 10.00 20.26 7.24
N PRO A 58 10.91 21.17 6.85
CA PRO A 58 11.38 21.31 5.47
C PRO A 58 12.01 20.06 4.87
N ASP A 59 12.61 19.20 5.70
CA ASP A 59 13.25 17.96 5.25
C ASP A 59 12.27 16.93 4.65
N ILE A 60 10.96 17.10 4.82
CA ILE A 60 9.94 16.23 4.23
C ILE A 60 9.98 16.25 2.69
N GLU A 61 10.27 17.39 2.05
CA GLU A 61 10.36 17.57 0.58
C GLU A 61 9.54 16.53 -0.23
N TRP A 62 8.21 16.69 -0.26
CA TRP A 62 7.29 15.71 -0.85
C TRP A 62 7.66 15.37 -2.30
N GLY A 63 7.82 14.08 -2.61
CA GLY A 63 8.16 13.62 -3.96
C GLY A 63 9.64 13.52 -4.24
N LYS A 64 10.48 14.00 -3.32
CA LYS A 64 11.94 13.94 -3.39
C LYS A 64 12.48 13.07 -2.27
N ASN A 65 12.32 13.50 -1.01
CA ASN A 65 12.76 12.75 0.16
C ASN A 65 11.71 11.74 0.60
N ILE A 66 10.43 12.15 0.59
CA ILE A 66 9.29 11.27 0.89
C ILE A 66 8.67 10.78 -0.40
N ARG A 67 8.72 9.46 -0.60
CA ARG A 67 8.15 8.77 -1.78
C ARG A 67 6.99 7.86 -1.39
N LEU A 68 7.10 7.13 -0.28
CA LEU A 68 6.11 6.14 0.17
C LEU A 68 5.43 6.58 1.45
N VAL A 69 4.10 6.76 1.37
CA VAL A 69 3.26 7.19 2.49
C VAL A 69 2.22 6.12 2.80
N LEU A 70 2.05 5.77 4.07
CA LEU A 70 0.87 5.04 4.52
C LEU A 70 -0.14 6.05 5.05
N ASP A 71 -1.30 6.15 4.39
CA ASP A 71 -2.39 7.03 4.80
C ASP A 71 -3.44 6.22 5.57
N ILE A 72 -3.62 6.52 6.85
CA ILE A 72 -4.50 5.77 7.74
C ILE A 72 -5.79 6.55 7.93
N GLY A 73 -6.93 5.87 7.76
CA GLY A 73 -8.24 6.51 7.84
C GLY A 73 -8.65 7.07 6.49
N CYS A 74 -9.22 6.23 5.63
CA CYS A 74 -9.72 6.63 4.32
C CYS A 74 -10.82 7.69 4.49
N THR A 75 -10.67 8.84 3.85
CA THR A 75 -11.69 9.89 3.79
C THR A 75 -12.23 10.04 2.37
N ASP A 76 -12.21 11.25 1.81
CA ASP A 76 -12.53 11.53 0.42
C ASP A 76 -11.34 11.27 -0.52
N SER A 77 -10.22 10.72 -0.01
CA SER A 77 -8.92 10.50 -0.68
C SER A 77 -8.33 11.73 -1.40
N SER A 78 -8.73 12.94 -1.03
CA SER A 78 -8.17 14.20 -1.56
C SER A 78 -6.69 14.39 -1.19
N PHE A 79 -6.29 13.92 0.00
CA PHE A 79 -4.91 13.87 0.45
C PHE A 79 -4.02 13.06 -0.49
N VAL A 80 -4.37 11.79 -0.70
CA VAL A 80 -3.70 10.86 -1.62
C VAL A 80 -3.64 11.43 -3.05
N ALA A 81 -4.74 12.01 -3.50
CA ALA A 81 -4.84 12.60 -4.82
C ALA A 81 -3.87 13.79 -5.03
N SER A 82 -3.59 14.55 -3.98
CA SER A 82 -2.66 15.70 -4.02
C SER A 82 -1.21 15.27 -3.86
N LEU A 83 -0.94 14.23 -3.06
CA LEU A 83 0.36 13.58 -2.96
C LEU A 83 0.81 12.96 -4.31
N LEU A 84 -0.12 12.35 -5.04
CA LEU A 84 0.18 11.79 -6.36
C LEU A 84 0.67 12.85 -7.36
N ASP A 85 0.13 14.08 -7.30
CA ASP A 85 0.59 15.19 -8.16
C ASP A 85 2.02 15.63 -7.83
N LYS A 86 2.49 15.36 -6.61
CA LYS A 86 3.86 15.59 -6.14
C LYS A 86 4.73 14.34 -6.29
N GLU A 87 4.37 13.36 -7.12
CA GLU A 87 5.11 12.09 -7.27
C GLU A 87 5.29 11.30 -5.95
N VAL A 88 4.36 11.42 -5.01
CA VAL A 88 4.31 10.60 -3.80
C VAL A 88 3.29 9.47 -3.98
N LEU A 89 3.70 8.24 -3.69
CA LEU A 89 2.85 7.07 -3.74
C LEU A 89 2.29 6.78 -2.35
N ALA A 90 1.06 7.24 -2.11
CA ALA A 90 0.35 7.01 -0.86
C ALA A 90 -0.55 5.77 -0.96
N LEU A 91 -0.37 4.85 -0.01
CA LEU A 91 -1.21 3.67 0.17
C LEU A 91 -2.21 3.95 1.30
N SER A 92 -3.49 3.97 0.99
CA SER A 92 -4.53 4.13 2.02
C SER A 92 -4.84 2.81 2.72
N LEU A 93 -4.97 2.86 4.04
CA LEU A 93 -5.40 1.76 4.89
C LEU A 93 -6.87 1.95 5.27
N GLY A 94 -7.72 1.11 4.68
CA GLY A 94 -9.10 0.93 5.09
C GLY A 94 -9.18 0.08 6.35
N LEU A 95 -9.86 0.58 7.39
CA LEU A 95 -10.08 -0.17 8.62
C LEU A 95 -11.33 -1.03 8.46
N LYS A 96 -11.18 -2.36 8.55
CA LYS A 96 -12.28 -3.30 8.30
C LYS A 96 -13.48 -3.13 9.24
N ASP A 97 -13.25 -2.58 10.43
CA ASP A 97 -14.28 -2.32 11.44
C ASP A 97 -15.01 -0.99 11.22
N ASP A 98 -14.61 -0.19 10.22
CA ASP A 98 -15.31 1.03 9.88
C ASP A 98 -16.69 0.70 9.28
N LEU A 99 -17.70 1.39 9.78
CA LEU A 99 -19.05 1.28 9.26
C LEU A 99 -19.18 2.04 7.92
N ILE A 100 -18.25 2.94 7.57
CA ILE A 100 -18.27 3.73 6.34
C ILE A 100 -17.18 3.19 5.40
N ASP A 101 -17.59 2.68 4.23
CA ASP A 101 -16.70 1.97 3.31
C ASP A 101 -15.95 2.91 2.36
N LEU A 102 -15.17 3.84 2.92
CA LEU A 102 -14.42 4.83 2.14
C LEU A 102 -13.21 4.23 1.42
N ALA A 103 -12.76 3.04 1.85
CA ALA A 103 -11.74 2.27 1.15
C ALA A 103 -12.21 1.88 -0.26
N GLN A 104 -13.46 1.46 -0.42
CA GLN A 104 -14.04 1.17 -1.73
C GLN A 104 -14.08 2.42 -2.61
N VAL A 105 -14.46 3.57 -2.05
CA VAL A 105 -14.48 4.86 -2.76
C VAL A 105 -13.08 5.21 -3.28
N SER A 106 -12.04 5.05 -2.45
CA SER A 106 -10.66 5.32 -2.85
C SER A 106 -10.19 4.42 -4.01
N LEU A 107 -10.56 3.13 -3.99
CA LEU A 107 -10.24 2.18 -5.08
C LEU A 107 -10.97 2.54 -6.38
N GLU A 108 -12.25 2.90 -6.31
CA GLU A 108 -13.02 3.33 -7.48
C GLU A 108 -12.49 4.64 -8.08
N ARG A 109 -11.85 5.49 -7.28
CA ARG A 109 -11.12 6.67 -7.76
C ARG A 109 -9.76 6.32 -8.38
N GLY A 110 -9.30 5.09 -8.23
CA GLY A 110 -8.07 4.56 -8.80
C GLY A 110 -6.85 4.74 -7.90
N PHE A 111 -7.02 4.97 -6.60
CA PHE A 111 -5.90 5.16 -5.67
C PHE A 111 -5.51 3.86 -4.95
N PRO A 112 -4.22 3.67 -4.61
CA PRO A 112 -3.77 2.50 -3.89
C PRO A 112 -4.43 2.42 -2.51
N THR A 113 -5.18 1.35 -2.27
CA THR A 113 -5.88 1.14 -1.00
C THR A 113 -5.91 -0.34 -0.64
N VAL A 114 -5.76 -0.64 0.65
CA VAL A 114 -5.93 -1.99 1.20
C VAL A 114 -6.81 -1.95 2.44
N SER A 115 -7.67 -2.94 2.60
CA SER A 115 -8.49 -3.14 3.79
C SER A 115 -7.87 -4.19 4.70
N SER A 116 -7.68 -3.86 5.97
CA SER A 116 -7.09 -4.78 6.95
C SER A 116 -7.81 -4.68 8.31
N PRO A 117 -7.98 -5.80 9.04
CA PRO A 117 -8.47 -5.79 10.42
C PRO A 117 -7.38 -5.27 11.38
N PHE A 118 -7.17 -3.95 11.34
CA PHE A 118 -6.17 -3.21 12.12
C PHE A 118 -6.51 -3.23 13.62
N ALA A 119 -6.06 -4.28 14.31
CA ALA A 119 -6.10 -4.49 15.78
C ALA A 119 -5.71 -5.94 16.10
N SER A 120 -6.03 -6.87 15.20
CA SER A 120 -5.91 -8.30 15.43
C SER A 120 -4.54 -8.87 15.03
N ARG A 121 -3.98 -8.42 13.89
CA ARG A 121 -2.74 -8.94 13.28
C ARG A 121 -1.81 -7.81 12.83
N ARG A 122 -0.52 -8.14 12.58
CA ARG A 122 0.41 -7.20 11.93
C ARG A 122 -0.13 -6.79 10.57
N LEU A 123 0.19 -5.57 10.14
CA LEU A 123 -0.01 -5.18 8.76
C LEU A 123 0.92 -6.00 7.87
N PRO A 124 0.46 -6.42 6.68
CA PRO A 124 1.18 -7.32 5.77
C PRO A 124 2.31 -6.63 4.99
N PHE A 125 3.08 -5.80 5.70
CA PHE A 125 4.24 -5.07 5.20
C PHE A 125 5.49 -5.48 5.98
N PRO A 126 6.67 -5.44 5.35
CA PRO A 126 7.94 -5.60 6.05
C PRO A 126 8.18 -4.44 7.02
N SER A 127 9.22 -4.57 7.85
CA SER A 127 9.62 -3.48 8.73
C SER A 127 10.35 -2.37 7.98
N GLY A 128 10.24 -1.13 8.44
CA GLY A 128 11.03 -0.01 7.94
C GLY A 128 10.81 0.40 6.48
N VAL A 129 9.61 0.23 5.93
CA VAL A 129 9.34 0.40 4.49
C VAL A 129 8.61 1.68 4.10
N PHE A 130 7.97 2.37 5.04
CA PHE A 130 7.31 3.66 4.78
C PHE A 130 8.19 4.82 5.21
N ASP A 131 8.29 5.84 4.34
CA ASP A 131 9.05 7.05 4.61
C ASP A 131 8.27 7.96 5.57
N ALA A 132 6.95 8.01 5.39
CA ALA A 132 6.03 8.67 6.32
C ALA A 132 4.72 7.89 6.51
N ILE A 133 4.10 8.07 7.67
CA ILE A 133 2.76 7.57 8.00
C ILE A 133 1.91 8.78 8.36
N HIS A 134 0.77 8.93 7.70
CA HIS A 134 -0.16 10.02 7.91
C HIS A 134 -1.47 9.50 8.51
N CYS A 135 -2.01 10.24 9.46
CA CYS A 135 -3.34 10.02 10.01
C CYS A 135 -3.98 11.37 10.31
N SER A 136 -5.08 11.69 9.61
CA SER A 136 -5.88 12.88 9.86
C SER A 136 -7.26 12.48 10.36
N GLY A 137 -7.64 12.97 11.53
CA GLY A 137 -8.97 12.73 12.09
C GLY A 137 -9.28 11.26 12.40
N CYS A 138 -8.28 10.37 12.44
CA CYS A 138 -8.53 8.97 12.73
C CYS A 138 -8.90 8.81 14.21
N SER A 139 -10.05 8.19 14.48
CA SER A 139 -10.47 7.82 15.83
C SER A 139 -9.76 6.54 16.32
N ILE A 140 -8.43 6.47 16.13
CA ILE A 140 -7.61 5.34 16.54
C ILE A 140 -7.06 5.64 17.93
N PRO A 141 -7.35 4.80 18.95
CA PRO A 141 -6.84 5.01 20.30
C PRO A 141 -5.38 4.53 20.39
N TRP A 142 -4.47 5.29 19.77
CA TRP A 142 -3.05 4.95 19.63
C TRP A 142 -2.36 4.59 20.95
N HIS A 143 -2.72 5.27 22.04
CA HIS A 143 -2.16 5.08 23.38
C HIS A 143 -2.75 3.86 24.12
N SER A 144 -3.91 3.36 23.68
CA SER A 144 -4.61 2.25 24.35
C SER A 144 -3.93 0.90 24.14
N ASN A 145 -4.34 -0.11 24.94
CA ASN A 145 -3.83 -1.48 24.84
C ASN A 145 -2.29 -1.58 24.84
N GLY A 146 -1.64 -0.74 25.66
CA GLY A 146 -0.19 -0.69 25.77
C GLY A 146 0.52 -0.13 24.52
N GLY A 147 -0.17 0.68 23.72
CA GLY A 147 0.41 1.31 22.52
C GLY A 147 0.64 0.37 21.35
N ARG A 148 0.00 -0.81 21.35
CA ARG A 148 0.24 -1.89 20.38
C ARG A 148 0.08 -1.44 18.92
N LEU A 149 -0.87 -0.55 18.64
CA LEU A 149 -1.09 -0.02 17.28
C LEU A 149 0.05 0.92 16.86
N LEU A 150 0.50 1.81 17.76
CA LEU A 150 1.63 2.69 17.49
C LEU A 150 2.94 1.91 17.36
N LEU A 151 3.11 0.81 18.10
CA LEU A 151 4.26 -0.09 17.95
C LEU A 151 4.29 -0.77 16.59
N GLU A 152 3.13 -1.08 16.00
CA GLU A 152 3.06 -1.57 14.63
C GLU A 152 3.45 -0.48 13.62
N MET A 153 3.06 0.78 13.86
CA MET A 153 3.56 1.91 13.06
C MET A 153 5.07 2.06 13.19
N ASN A 154 5.61 1.96 14.40
CA ASN A 154 7.05 1.98 14.64
C ASN A 154 7.79 0.83 13.92
N ARG A 155 7.18 -0.34 13.77
CA ARG A 155 7.77 -1.46 13.02
C ARG A 155 7.91 -1.12 11.54
N ILE A 156 6.85 -0.63 10.90
CA ILE A 156 6.81 -0.41 9.45
C ILE A 156 7.37 0.96 9.02
N LEU A 157 7.48 1.92 9.93
CA LEU A 157 8.11 3.22 9.69
C LEU A 157 9.62 3.07 9.64
N ARG A 158 10.25 3.66 8.62
CA ARG A 158 11.70 3.65 8.42
C ARG A 158 12.41 4.43 9.54
N PRO A 159 13.62 4.05 9.97
CA PRO A 159 14.44 4.90 10.87
C PRO A 159 14.56 6.31 10.29
N SER A 160 14.41 7.35 11.11
CA SER A 160 14.27 8.77 10.68
C SER A 160 13.00 9.14 9.92
N GLY A 161 12.07 8.21 9.71
CA GLY A 161 10.78 8.46 9.06
C GLY A 161 9.79 9.22 9.95
N TYR A 162 8.77 9.78 9.31
CA TYR A 162 7.83 10.72 9.93
C TYR A 162 6.48 10.08 10.23
N PHE A 163 5.93 10.36 11.41
CA PHE A 163 4.54 10.08 11.74
C PHE A 163 3.80 11.41 11.91
N ILE A 164 2.86 11.68 11.01
CA ILE A 164 2.11 12.95 10.94
C ILE A 164 0.71 12.68 11.45
N LEU A 165 0.37 13.28 12.58
CA LEU A 165 -0.93 13.15 13.23
C LEU A 165 -1.64 14.49 13.23
N SER A 166 -2.85 14.51 12.67
CA SER A 166 -3.68 15.70 12.59
C SER A 166 -5.00 15.48 13.33
N THR A 167 -5.30 16.36 14.30
CA THR A 167 -6.46 16.26 15.18
C THR A 167 -7.16 17.61 15.32
N LYS A 168 -8.51 17.60 15.32
CA LYS A 168 -9.31 18.83 15.49
C LYS A 168 -9.59 19.13 16.96
N HIS A 169 -9.81 18.09 17.77
CA HIS A 169 -10.16 18.19 19.18
C HIS A 169 -9.64 16.97 19.94
N ASP A 170 -8.41 17.02 20.44
CA ASP A 170 -7.94 16.01 21.39
C ASP A 170 -8.31 16.42 22.81
N SER A 171 -8.70 15.42 23.61
CA SER A 171 -8.75 15.64 25.05
C SER A 171 -7.32 15.77 25.61
N ILE A 172 -7.16 16.58 26.65
CA ILE A 172 -5.86 16.77 27.33
C ILE A 172 -5.30 15.40 27.78
N ASP A 173 -6.18 14.51 28.27
CA ASP A 173 -5.81 13.17 28.71
C ASP A 173 -5.24 12.31 27.57
N GLU A 174 -5.83 12.37 26.38
CA GLU A 174 -5.34 11.62 25.20
C GLU A 174 -4.01 12.18 24.69
N GLU A 175 -3.86 13.50 24.69
CA GLU A 175 -2.61 14.17 24.34
C GLU A 175 -1.47 13.80 25.29
N GLU A 176 -1.72 13.81 26.60
CA GLU A 176 -0.74 13.40 27.62
C GLU A 176 -0.40 11.91 27.47
N ALA A 177 -1.40 11.06 27.26
CA ALA A 177 -1.20 9.63 27.06
C ALA A 177 -0.36 9.33 25.81
N MET A 178 -0.62 10.05 24.72
CA MET A 178 0.16 9.97 23.48
C MET A 178 1.59 10.45 23.68
N THR A 179 1.78 11.61 24.31
CA THR A 179 3.11 12.17 24.60
C THR A 179 3.95 11.21 25.45
N ARG A 180 3.33 10.58 26.44
CA ARG A 180 3.99 9.57 27.27
C ARG A 180 4.36 8.31 26.47
N LEU A 181 3.48 7.86 25.58
CA LEU A 181 3.74 6.67 24.76
C LEU A 181 4.86 6.94 23.73
N THR A 182 4.80 8.03 22.99
CA THR A 182 5.82 8.40 21.98
C THR A 182 7.19 8.58 22.62
N ALA A 183 7.25 9.26 23.77
CA ALA A 183 8.48 9.35 24.57
C ALA A 183 8.98 7.96 25.02
N SER A 184 8.09 7.04 25.39
CA SER A 184 8.47 5.69 25.81
C SER A 184 9.06 4.83 24.69
N ILE A 185 8.75 5.14 23.42
CA ILE A 185 9.32 4.50 22.22
C ILE A 185 10.40 5.35 21.54
N CYS A 186 10.84 6.43 22.20
CA CYS A 186 11.89 7.35 21.77
C CYS A 186 11.61 8.10 20.46
N TRP A 187 10.34 8.36 20.15
CA TRP A 187 10.00 9.25 19.03
C TRP A 187 10.22 10.70 19.42
N ASN A 188 10.88 11.45 18.54
CA ASN A 188 11.10 12.88 18.70
C ASN A 188 9.87 13.64 18.21
N ILE A 189 9.48 14.71 18.91
CA ILE A 189 8.46 15.65 18.42
C ILE A 189 9.21 16.73 17.65
N LEU A 190 9.03 16.79 16.34
CA LEU A 190 9.68 17.79 15.49
C LEU A 190 8.87 19.08 15.40
N ALA A 191 7.56 18.94 15.32
CA ALA A 191 6.65 20.09 15.22
C ALA A 191 5.32 19.79 15.91
N HIS A 192 4.75 20.85 16.48
CA HIS A 192 3.38 20.88 16.98
C HIS A 192 2.82 22.27 16.73
N LYS A 193 1.90 22.39 15.79
CA LYS A 193 1.28 23.67 15.42
C LYS A 193 -0.19 23.44 15.08
N THR A 194 -1.03 24.36 15.52
CA THR A 194 -2.39 24.47 14.99
C THR A 194 -2.34 25.34 13.76
N ASP A 195 -2.74 24.80 12.60
CA ASP A 195 -2.90 25.60 11.40
C ASP A 195 -4.12 26.50 11.55
N GLU A 196 -3.90 27.81 11.43
CA GLU A 196 -4.92 28.83 11.67
C GLU A 196 -6.04 28.79 10.63
N VAL A 197 -5.74 28.32 9.41
CA VAL A 197 -6.70 28.25 8.30
C VAL A 197 -7.59 27.02 8.44
N SER A 198 -6.98 25.83 8.58
CA SER A 198 -7.71 24.57 8.70
C SER A 198 -8.33 24.36 10.08
N GLU A 199 -7.85 25.08 11.10
CA GLU A 199 -8.16 24.88 12.54
C GLU A 199 -7.82 23.45 13.01
N VAL A 200 -6.84 22.81 12.35
CA VAL A 200 -6.37 21.46 12.68
C VAL A 200 -5.04 21.55 13.41
N GLY A 201 -4.93 20.85 14.54
CA GLY A 201 -3.67 20.63 15.22
C GLY A 201 -2.85 19.58 14.49
N VAL A 202 -1.64 19.92 14.06
CA VAL A 202 -0.71 19.02 13.38
C VAL A 202 0.48 18.75 14.30
N LYS A 203 0.74 17.46 14.55
CA LYS A 203 1.93 16.98 15.27
C LYS A 203 2.74 16.07 14.38
N ILE A 204 4.02 16.39 14.24
CA ILE A 204 4.96 15.61 13.44
C ILE A 204 5.97 14.97 14.39
N TYR A 205 5.96 13.65 14.41
CA TYR A 205 6.90 12.83 15.16
C TYR A 205 7.93 12.22 14.20
N GLN A 206 9.13 11.94 14.71
CA GLN A 206 10.17 11.25 13.96
C GLN A 206 10.68 10.05 14.74
N LYS A 207 10.77 8.91 14.05
CA LYS A 207 11.39 7.68 14.59
C LYS A 207 12.90 7.89 14.71
N PRO A 208 13.56 7.41 15.78
CA PRO A 208 15.00 7.57 15.92
C PRO A 208 15.78 6.89 14.79
N ASP A 209 16.99 7.37 14.57
CA ASP A 209 17.94 6.91 13.55
C ASP A 209 18.85 5.77 14.03
N SER A 210 18.98 5.59 15.34
CA SER A 210 19.95 4.69 15.97
C SER A 210 19.43 4.08 17.29
N ASN A 211 20.09 3.01 17.74
CA ASN A 211 19.72 2.31 18.97
C ASN A 211 20.18 3.01 20.25
N ASP A 212 21.05 4.03 20.17
CA ASP A 212 21.66 4.70 21.33
C ASP A 212 20.59 5.20 22.32
N ILE A 213 19.52 5.80 21.78
CA ILE A 213 18.41 6.31 22.59
C ILE A 213 17.61 5.19 23.27
N TYR A 214 17.55 4.00 22.68
CA TYR A 214 16.87 2.85 23.27
C TYR A 214 17.61 2.33 24.50
N GLU A 215 18.95 2.39 24.50
CA GLU A 215 19.79 1.96 25.63
C GLU A 215 19.66 2.92 26.83
N LEU A 216 19.49 4.22 26.56
CA LEU A 216 19.37 5.28 27.57
C LEU A 216 18.00 5.31 28.28
N ARG A 217 17.05 4.46 27.87
CA ARG A 217 15.71 4.41 28.47
C ARG A 217 15.75 3.96 29.93
N ARG A 218 15.42 4.88 30.83
CA ARG A 218 15.27 4.60 32.27
C ARG A 218 14.23 3.52 32.56
N LYS A 219 13.11 3.53 31.83
CA LYS A 219 12.05 2.51 31.90
C LYS A 219 11.97 1.79 30.56
N ARG A 220 12.34 0.50 30.56
CA ARG A 220 12.26 -0.38 29.38
C ARG A 220 10.85 -0.94 29.19
N ASN A 221 9.87 -0.06 29.11
CA ASN A 221 8.48 -0.39 28.84
C ASN A 221 7.94 0.52 27.72
N PRO A 222 7.65 0.00 26.51
CA PRO A 222 7.73 -1.42 26.12
C PRO A 222 9.19 -1.92 25.99
N PRO A 223 9.48 -3.22 26.21
CA PRO A 223 10.83 -3.78 26.07
C PRO A 223 11.27 -3.84 24.60
N LEU A 224 12.55 -4.10 24.37
CA LEU A 224 13.03 -4.49 23.04
C LEU A 224 12.51 -5.89 22.69
N CYS A 225 12.21 -6.12 21.40
CA CYS A 225 11.89 -7.46 20.88
C CYS A 225 13.13 -8.37 20.96
N LYS A 226 12.92 -9.69 20.96
CA LYS A 226 14.03 -10.64 20.97
C LYS A 226 14.75 -10.64 19.62
N GLU A 227 16.07 -10.83 19.63
CA GLU A 227 16.89 -10.83 18.40
C GLU A 227 16.48 -11.90 17.38
N ASN A 228 15.91 -13.02 17.84
CA ASN A 228 15.43 -14.09 16.97
C ASN A 228 14.04 -13.83 16.36
N GLU A 229 13.37 -12.73 16.71
CA GLU A 229 12.10 -12.36 16.11
C GLU A 229 12.33 -11.57 14.82
N ASN A 230 11.97 -12.15 13.69
CA ASN A 230 12.03 -11.47 12.41
C ASN A 230 11.04 -10.28 12.36
N PRO A 231 11.50 -9.02 12.19
CA PRO A 231 10.64 -7.85 12.10
C PRO A 231 9.84 -7.78 10.78
N ASP A 232 10.30 -8.44 9.72
CA ASP A 232 9.66 -8.48 8.39
C ASP A 232 8.56 -9.54 8.30
N ALA A 233 8.58 -10.53 9.19
CA ALA A 233 7.53 -11.54 9.27
C ALA A 233 6.20 -10.91 9.71
N ALA A 234 5.23 -10.85 8.79
CA ALA A 234 3.97 -10.13 9.00
C ALA A 234 2.71 -11.02 8.99
N TRP A 235 2.58 -11.97 8.05
CA TRP A 235 1.27 -12.54 7.70
C TRP A 235 0.62 -13.42 8.80
N TYR A 236 1.39 -14.34 9.39
CA TYR A 236 0.92 -15.23 10.47
C TYR A 236 1.46 -14.83 11.85
N VAL A 237 1.82 -13.55 12.01
CA VAL A 237 2.44 -13.05 13.23
C VAL A 237 1.50 -12.08 13.93
N PRO A 238 1.12 -12.34 15.21
CA PRO A 238 0.34 -11.38 15.96
C PRO A 238 1.16 -10.12 16.23
N MET A 239 0.50 -8.97 16.31
CA MET A 239 1.17 -7.74 16.75
C MET A 239 1.77 -7.94 18.14
N ARG A 240 2.94 -7.32 18.35
CA ARG A 240 3.74 -7.46 19.58
C ARG A 240 3.76 -6.13 20.33
N SER A 241 3.94 -6.22 21.64
CA SER A 241 4.12 -5.05 22.52
C SER A 241 5.59 -4.85 22.87
N CYS A 242 6.45 -4.78 21.84
CA CYS A 242 7.90 -4.57 21.97
C CYS A 242 8.42 -3.69 20.82
N ILE A 243 9.61 -3.12 20.99
CA ILE A 243 10.30 -2.28 20.00
C ILE A 243 11.38 -3.12 19.31
N HIS A 244 11.35 -3.19 17.99
CA HIS A 244 12.44 -3.81 17.23
C HIS A 244 13.66 -2.88 17.21
N ALA A 245 14.86 -3.46 17.35
CA ALA A 245 16.10 -2.71 17.21
C ALA A 245 16.20 -2.10 15.81
N ILE A 246 16.82 -0.93 15.72
CA ILE A 246 17.11 -0.27 14.45
C ILE A 246 18.29 -1.01 13.77
N PRO A 247 18.18 -1.36 12.49
CA PRO A 247 19.28 -1.92 11.71
C PRO A 247 20.55 -1.06 11.80
N SER A 248 21.71 -1.70 12.02
CA SER A 248 23.00 -1.00 12.12
C SER A 248 24.11 -1.62 11.27
N ALA A 249 23.90 -2.85 10.77
CA ALA A 249 24.86 -3.52 9.89
C ALA A 249 24.55 -3.22 8.42
N ILE A 250 25.58 -3.16 7.57
CA ILE A 250 25.45 -2.84 6.14
C ILE A 250 24.64 -3.91 5.40
N GLU A 251 24.62 -5.14 5.90
CA GLU A 251 23.88 -6.27 5.34
C GLU A 251 22.39 -6.26 5.74
N GLN A 252 21.95 -5.30 6.56
CA GLN A 252 20.57 -5.20 7.03
C GLN A 252 19.81 -4.13 6.25
N HIS A 253 18.59 -4.49 5.82
CA HIS A 253 17.65 -3.54 5.25
C HIS A 253 17.32 -2.44 6.28
N GLY A 254 17.32 -1.18 5.83
CA GLY A 254 16.92 -0.02 6.64
C GLY A 254 18.05 0.71 7.38
N THR A 255 19.31 0.30 7.20
CA THR A 255 20.49 0.97 7.79
C THR A 255 20.76 2.35 7.15
N GLU A 256 20.53 2.49 5.84
CA GLU A 256 20.73 3.74 5.10
C GLU A 256 19.40 4.23 4.53
N TRP A 257 19.19 5.55 4.52
CA TRP A 257 18.04 6.18 3.84
C TRP A 257 18.11 5.96 2.32
N PRO A 258 17.01 5.67 1.62
CA PRO A 258 17.05 5.42 0.18
C PRO A 258 17.44 6.70 -0.57
N GLU A 259 17.97 6.52 -1.79
CA GLU A 259 18.18 7.64 -2.71
C GLU A 259 16.88 8.42 -2.97
N GLU A 260 17.03 9.69 -3.33
CA GLU A 260 15.90 10.54 -3.71
C GLU A 260 15.18 10.01 -4.96
N TRP A 261 13.86 10.23 -5.01
CA TRP A 261 13.09 9.93 -6.21
C TRP A 261 13.47 10.90 -7.36
N PRO A 262 13.59 10.43 -8.63
CA PRO A 262 13.31 9.09 -9.16
C PRO A 262 14.52 8.14 -9.19
N LYS A 263 15.71 8.56 -8.73
CA LYS A 263 16.92 7.71 -8.74
C LYS A 263 16.73 6.44 -7.92
N ARG A 264 15.95 6.52 -6.84
CA ARG A 264 15.52 5.39 -5.99
C ARG A 264 15.08 4.15 -6.78
N LEU A 265 14.37 4.32 -7.90
CA LEU A 265 13.79 3.21 -8.67
C LEU A 265 14.85 2.27 -9.27
N GLU A 266 16.01 2.82 -9.62
CA GLU A 266 17.12 2.16 -10.32
C GLU A 266 18.35 1.99 -9.40
N THR A 267 18.23 2.32 -8.13
CA THR A 267 19.30 2.18 -7.13
C THR A 267 19.19 0.82 -6.44
N TYR A 268 20.30 0.10 -6.36
CA TYR A 268 20.38 -1.22 -5.76
C TYR A 268 21.22 -1.15 -4.47
N PRO A 269 20.61 -1.40 -3.30
CA PRO A 269 21.26 -1.21 -2.01
C PRO A 269 22.34 -2.26 -1.75
N ASP A 270 23.27 -1.95 -0.84
CA ASP A 270 24.42 -2.82 -0.53
C ASP A 270 24.05 -4.10 0.23
N TRP A 271 22.95 -4.10 0.98
CA TRP A 271 22.45 -5.29 1.68
C TRP A 271 21.94 -6.40 0.74
N MET A 272 21.84 -6.13 -0.57
CA MET A 272 21.46 -7.13 -1.57
C MET A 272 22.68 -7.85 -2.13
N ASN A 273 22.80 -9.14 -1.79
CA ASN A 273 23.95 -10.00 -2.16
C ASN A 273 24.16 -10.20 -3.67
N ASP A 274 23.11 -10.06 -4.50
CA ASP A 274 23.17 -10.41 -5.93
C ASP A 274 22.59 -9.28 -6.81
N LYS A 275 23.36 -8.18 -6.90
CA LYS A 275 22.98 -7.01 -7.71
C LYS A 275 22.82 -7.35 -9.20
N GLU A 276 23.57 -8.32 -9.72
CA GLU A 276 23.49 -8.74 -11.12
C GLU A 276 22.12 -9.33 -11.46
N LYS A 277 21.54 -10.16 -10.57
CA LYS A 277 20.17 -10.65 -10.73
C LYS A 277 19.14 -9.52 -10.76
N LEU A 278 19.31 -8.49 -9.92
CA LEU A 278 18.38 -7.36 -9.87
C LEU A 278 18.43 -6.53 -11.15
N ILE A 279 19.63 -6.24 -11.64
CA ILE A 279 19.85 -5.55 -12.92
C ILE A 279 19.27 -6.37 -14.08
N THR A 280 19.49 -7.69 -14.06
CA THR A 280 18.96 -8.60 -15.09
C THR A 280 17.43 -8.64 -15.07
N ASP A 281 16.79 -8.68 -13.90
CA ASP A 281 15.34 -8.63 -13.74
C ASP A 281 14.76 -7.31 -14.29
N THR A 282 15.34 -6.17 -13.91
CA THR A 282 14.92 -4.85 -14.41
C THR A 282 15.06 -4.76 -15.93
N ASN A 283 16.19 -5.19 -16.50
CA ASN A 283 16.40 -5.18 -17.95
C ASN A 283 15.45 -6.13 -18.69
N HIS A 284 15.18 -7.30 -18.11
CA HIS A 284 14.23 -8.27 -18.64
C HIS A 284 12.83 -7.67 -18.71
N TRP A 285 12.30 -7.15 -17.59
CA TRP A 285 10.96 -6.59 -17.54
C TRP A 285 10.80 -5.36 -18.41
N LYS A 286 11.81 -4.48 -18.45
CA LYS A 286 11.81 -3.33 -19.36
C LYS A 286 11.67 -3.77 -20.82
N ALA A 287 12.46 -4.75 -21.26
CA ALA A 287 12.38 -5.26 -22.62
C ALA A 287 11.05 -5.94 -22.94
N ILE A 288 10.50 -6.71 -21.98
CA ILE A 288 9.22 -7.41 -22.14
C ILE A 288 8.05 -6.44 -22.19
N VAL A 289 8.02 -5.45 -21.29
CA VAL A 289 6.95 -4.45 -21.25
C VAL A 289 6.95 -3.61 -22.53
N ASP A 290 8.11 -3.11 -22.95
CA ASP A 290 8.23 -2.28 -24.16
C ASP A 290 7.79 -3.03 -25.44
N LYS A 291 8.21 -4.29 -25.58
CA LYS A 291 7.98 -5.08 -26.81
C LYS A 291 6.63 -5.79 -26.86
N SER A 292 6.06 -6.13 -25.70
CA SER A 292 4.88 -7.01 -25.64
C SER A 292 3.69 -6.30 -25.01
N TYR A 293 3.87 -5.65 -23.86
CA TYR A 293 2.76 -5.09 -23.09
C TYR A 293 2.27 -3.78 -23.67
N LEU A 294 3.18 -2.85 -23.98
CA LEU A 294 2.84 -1.53 -24.51
C LEU A 294 2.42 -1.57 -25.98
N THR A 295 2.92 -2.54 -26.76
CA THR A 295 2.77 -2.55 -28.22
C THR A 295 2.11 -3.81 -28.78
N GLY A 296 2.27 -4.98 -28.14
CA GLY A 296 1.94 -6.28 -28.72
C GLY A 296 0.62 -6.90 -28.26
N MET A 297 0.14 -6.59 -27.05
CA MET A 297 -1.00 -7.26 -26.43
C MET A 297 -2.35 -6.57 -26.62
N GLY A 298 -2.40 -5.42 -27.31
CA GLY A 298 -3.64 -4.70 -27.57
C GLY A 298 -4.32 -4.13 -26.30
N ILE A 299 -3.56 -3.98 -25.22
CA ILE A 299 -4.02 -3.36 -23.97
C ILE A 299 -4.13 -1.86 -24.21
N ASP A 300 -5.31 -1.30 -24.01
CA ASP A 300 -5.49 0.15 -24.00
C ASP A 300 -5.08 0.71 -22.63
N TRP A 301 -3.80 1.03 -22.50
CA TRP A 301 -3.21 1.60 -21.29
C TRP A 301 -3.83 2.94 -20.87
N SER A 302 -4.56 3.63 -21.75
CA SER A 302 -5.28 4.86 -21.38
C SER A 302 -6.48 4.60 -20.47
N ASN A 303 -7.02 3.37 -20.48
CA ASN A 303 -8.16 2.95 -19.65
C ASN A 303 -7.74 2.17 -18.39
N ILE A 304 -6.45 1.84 -18.25
CA ILE A 304 -5.93 1.13 -17.08
C ILE A 304 -5.48 2.17 -16.04
N ARG A 305 -6.03 2.11 -14.84
CA ARG A 305 -5.66 2.98 -13.71
C ARG A 305 -4.64 2.30 -12.80
N ASN A 306 -4.75 0.97 -12.67
CA ASN A 306 -3.92 0.20 -11.76
C ASN A 306 -3.79 -1.26 -12.18
N VAL A 307 -2.74 -1.91 -11.67
CA VAL A 307 -2.42 -3.32 -11.95
C VAL A 307 -2.13 -4.05 -10.65
N MET A 308 -2.52 -5.32 -10.54
CA MET A 308 -2.00 -6.21 -9.50
C MET A 308 -0.97 -7.16 -10.13
N ASP A 309 0.27 -7.07 -9.68
CA ASP A 309 1.25 -8.12 -9.94
C ASP A 309 1.12 -9.20 -8.87
N MET A 310 0.46 -10.30 -9.23
CA MET A 310 0.08 -11.36 -8.28
C MET A 310 1.29 -12.17 -7.77
N LYS A 311 2.46 -11.99 -8.40
CA LYS A 311 3.71 -12.65 -8.01
C LYS A 311 4.90 -11.76 -8.35
N ALA A 312 4.97 -10.64 -7.66
CA ALA A 312 6.11 -9.74 -7.76
C ALA A 312 7.36 -10.43 -7.21
N ILE A 313 8.42 -10.46 -8.02
CA ILE A 313 9.75 -10.91 -7.57
C ILE A 313 10.47 -9.66 -7.05
N TYR A 314 11.21 -8.94 -7.89
CA TYR A 314 11.95 -7.74 -7.48
C TYR A 314 11.25 -6.42 -7.89
N GLY A 315 9.95 -6.51 -8.24
CA GLY A 315 9.17 -5.36 -8.71
C GLY A 315 9.57 -4.86 -10.10
N GLY A 316 10.33 -5.62 -10.89
CA GLY A 316 10.78 -5.21 -12.23
C GLY A 316 9.64 -4.88 -13.19
N PHE A 317 8.52 -5.61 -13.12
CA PHE A 317 7.32 -5.32 -13.90
C PHE A 317 6.73 -3.93 -13.56
N ALA A 318 6.55 -3.64 -12.28
CA ALA A 318 6.09 -2.33 -11.81
C ALA A 318 7.07 -1.21 -12.16
N ALA A 319 8.38 -1.46 -12.03
CA ALA A 319 9.40 -0.50 -12.41
C ALA A 319 9.40 -0.18 -13.91
N ALA A 320 9.21 -1.18 -14.77
CA ALA A 320 9.08 -0.99 -16.21
C ALA A 320 7.82 -0.18 -16.58
N LEU A 321 6.75 -0.28 -15.79
CA LEU A 321 5.52 0.49 -15.94
C LEU A 321 5.56 1.87 -15.26
N SER A 322 6.63 2.25 -14.57
CA SER A 322 6.75 3.53 -13.84
C SER A 322 6.54 4.78 -14.72
N ARG A 323 6.81 4.67 -16.02
CA ARG A 323 6.59 5.73 -17.01
C ARG A 323 5.12 5.89 -17.40
N GLN A 324 4.30 4.88 -17.13
CA GLN A 324 2.86 4.94 -17.29
C GLN A 324 2.25 5.60 -16.05
N LYS A 325 1.16 6.34 -16.22
CA LYS A 325 0.44 7.00 -15.11
C LYS A 325 -0.45 6.00 -14.35
N ILE A 326 0.11 4.86 -13.98
CA ILE A 326 -0.56 3.76 -13.28
C ILE A 326 0.29 3.33 -12.10
N TRP A 327 -0.34 2.74 -11.09
CA TRP A 327 0.37 2.11 -9.99
C TRP A 327 0.17 0.59 -10.02
N VAL A 328 1.12 -0.13 -9.44
CA VAL A 328 1.10 -1.59 -9.39
C VAL A 328 1.11 -2.05 -7.94
N MET A 329 0.12 -2.84 -7.52
CA MET A 329 0.17 -3.60 -6.28
C MET A 329 1.11 -4.79 -6.49
N ASN A 330 2.30 -4.74 -5.92
CA ASN A 330 3.25 -5.85 -5.99
C ASN A 330 2.95 -6.87 -4.88
N VAL A 331 2.43 -8.03 -5.24
CA VAL A 331 2.11 -9.08 -4.27
C VAL A 331 3.24 -10.08 -4.18
N VAL A 332 3.82 -10.23 -2.98
CA VAL A 332 4.82 -11.25 -2.67
C VAL A 332 4.14 -12.38 -1.90
N PRO A 333 3.99 -13.58 -2.48
CA PRO A 333 3.35 -14.69 -1.78
C PRO A 333 4.12 -15.08 -0.52
N VAL A 334 3.42 -15.37 0.58
CA VAL A 334 4.05 -15.71 1.89
C VAL A 334 4.89 -17.00 1.88
N HIS A 335 4.80 -17.79 0.81
CA HIS A 335 5.56 -19.01 0.59
C HIS A 335 6.67 -18.85 -0.47
N ALA A 336 6.87 -17.64 -0.99
CA ALA A 336 7.96 -17.29 -1.87
C ALA A 336 9.14 -16.71 -1.08
N PRO A 337 10.35 -16.62 -1.67
CA PRO A 337 11.43 -15.83 -1.11
C PRO A 337 10.98 -14.40 -0.83
N ASP A 338 11.42 -13.86 0.30
CA ASP A 338 11.04 -12.52 0.72
C ASP A 338 11.80 -11.47 -0.09
N THR A 339 11.08 -10.82 -0.99
CA THR A 339 11.60 -9.77 -1.86
C THR A 339 10.90 -8.43 -1.63
N LEU A 340 9.91 -8.40 -0.73
CA LEU A 340 9.08 -7.23 -0.52
C LEU A 340 9.85 -6.02 0.06
N PRO A 341 10.80 -6.17 1.00
CA PRO A 341 11.64 -5.06 1.45
C PRO A 341 12.33 -4.35 0.28
N PHE A 342 12.86 -5.10 -0.69
CA PHE A 342 13.52 -4.51 -1.86
C PHE A 342 12.55 -3.76 -2.77
N ILE A 343 11.31 -4.23 -2.93
CA ILE A 343 10.29 -3.53 -3.72
C ILE A 343 10.00 -2.15 -3.11
N PHE A 344 9.87 -2.07 -1.78
CA PHE A 344 9.71 -0.80 -1.06
C PHE A 344 10.97 0.07 -1.12
N GLU A 345 12.16 -0.53 -1.09
CA GLU A 345 13.43 0.18 -1.25
C GLU A 345 13.49 0.95 -2.58
N ARG A 346 12.90 0.40 -3.65
CA ARG A 346 12.79 1.06 -4.97
C ARG A 346 11.75 2.19 -5.04
N GLY A 347 11.00 2.46 -3.97
CA GLY A 347 9.92 3.44 -3.98
C GLY A 347 8.65 2.95 -4.66
N LEU A 348 8.42 1.62 -4.63
CA LEU A 348 7.20 0.95 -5.10
C LEU A 348 6.41 0.40 -3.90
N ILE A 349 5.10 0.22 -4.06
CA ILE A 349 4.25 -0.38 -3.03
C ILE A 349 4.02 -1.87 -3.28
N GLY A 350 3.82 -2.62 -2.21
CA GLY A 350 3.45 -4.02 -2.29
C GLY A 350 2.91 -4.56 -0.99
N ILE A 351 2.60 -5.85 -0.99
CA ILE A 351 1.97 -6.53 0.13
C ILE A 351 2.36 -8.01 0.18
N TYR A 352 2.53 -8.55 1.37
CA TYR A 352 2.53 -10.00 1.56
C TYR A 352 1.12 -10.54 1.39
N HIS A 353 0.98 -11.73 0.79
CA HIS A 353 -0.33 -12.36 0.72
C HIS A 353 -0.25 -13.89 0.67
N ASP A 354 -1.15 -14.57 1.38
CA ASP A 354 -1.47 -15.97 1.08
C ASP A 354 -2.68 -16.01 0.15
N TRP A 355 -2.48 -16.52 -1.07
CA TRP A 355 -3.56 -16.73 -2.04
C TRP A 355 -4.58 -17.79 -1.61
N CYS A 356 -4.36 -18.48 -0.48
CA CYS A 356 -5.39 -19.28 0.20
C CYS A 356 -6.37 -18.46 1.05
N GLU A 357 -6.08 -17.18 1.30
CA GLU A 357 -6.96 -16.24 2.00
C GLU A 357 -7.57 -15.22 1.03
N SER A 358 -8.65 -14.55 1.46
CA SER A 358 -9.17 -13.42 0.69
C SER A 358 -8.20 -12.24 0.74
N PHE A 359 -7.88 -11.68 -0.42
CA PHE A 359 -7.17 -10.41 -0.50
C PHE A 359 -7.99 -9.29 0.14
N GLY A 360 -7.32 -8.39 0.88
CA GLY A 360 -7.93 -7.26 1.58
C GLY A 360 -8.31 -6.12 0.65
N THR A 361 -9.18 -6.36 -0.32
CA THR A 361 -9.64 -5.37 -1.31
C THR A 361 -11.07 -5.69 -1.76
N TYR A 362 -11.73 -4.75 -2.43
CA TYR A 362 -13.05 -4.97 -3.00
C TYR A 362 -12.98 -5.76 -4.32
N PRO A 363 -14.01 -6.56 -4.67
CA PRO A 363 -14.12 -7.13 -6.01
C PRO A 363 -14.03 -6.01 -7.07
N ARG A 364 -13.37 -6.29 -8.21
CA ARG A 364 -13.16 -5.32 -9.32
C ARG A 364 -12.33 -4.08 -8.97
N SER A 365 -11.47 -4.16 -7.96
CA SER A 365 -10.55 -3.07 -7.60
C SER A 365 -9.45 -2.85 -8.64
N TYR A 366 -9.08 -3.91 -9.37
CA TYR A 366 -7.93 -3.90 -10.26
C TYR A 366 -8.34 -3.96 -11.72
N ASP A 367 -7.80 -3.07 -12.56
CA ASP A 367 -8.16 -3.04 -13.98
C ASP A 367 -7.43 -4.15 -14.77
N LEU A 368 -6.23 -4.53 -14.32
CA LEU A 368 -5.44 -5.63 -14.89
C LEU A 368 -4.80 -6.49 -13.81
N LEU A 369 -4.85 -7.81 -13.99
CA LEU A 369 -4.15 -8.77 -13.14
C LEU A 369 -3.02 -9.43 -13.94
N HIS A 370 -1.82 -9.31 -13.41
CA HIS A 370 -0.61 -9.91 -13.95
C HIS A 370 -0.26 -11.17 -13.14
N ALA A 371 -0.35 -12.35 -13.75
CA ALA A 371 -0.16 -13.64 -13.09
C ALA A 371 0.96 -14.47 -13.75
N ASP A 372 2.09 -13.81 -14.05
CA ASP A 372 3.25 -14.46 -14.64
C ASP A 372 3.81 -15.59 -13.76
N HIS A 373 3.91 -16.79 -14.33
CA HIS A 373 4.38 -18.00 -13.66
C HIS A 373 3.73 -18.30 -12.29
N LEU A 374 2.56 -17.73 -11.99
CA LEU A 374 1.88 -17.90 -10.70
C LEU A 374 1.48 -19.37 -10.49
N PHE A 375 0.86 -19.97 -11.50
CA PHE A 375 0.35 -21.34 -11.46
C PHE A 375 1.43 -22.42 -11.58
N SER A 376 2.62 -22.08 -12.09
CA SER A 376 3.70 -23.03 -12.32
C SER A 376 4.28 -23.64 -11.02
N ARG A 377 4.17 -22.93 -9.89
CA ARG A 377 4.68 -23.36 -8.58
C ARG A 377 3.62 -23.95 -7.66
N ILE A 378 2.33 -23.74 -7.94
CA ILE A 378 1.23 -24.01 -7.00
C ILE A 378 0.62 -25.40 -7.25
N LYS A 379 1.45 -26.44 -7.44
CA LYS A 379 0.97 -27.81 -7.79
C LYS A 379 0.03 -28.44 -6.75
N ASN A 380 0.18 -28.11 -5.45
CA ASN A 380 -0.61 -28.71 -4.36
C ASN A 380 -1.66 -27.77 -3.74
N ARG A 381 -1.77 -26.51 -4.19
CA ARG A 381 -2.77 -25.54 -3.69
C ARG A 381 -3.58 -24.88 -4.81
N PHE A 382 -3.63 -25.56 -5.96
CA PHE A 382 -4.31 -25.12 -7.18
C PHE A 382 -5.80 -24.78 -6.94
N LEU A 383 -6.47 -25.49 -6.02
CA LEU A 383 -7.88 -25.26 -5.69
C LEU A 383 -8.13 -23.87 -5.07
N CYS A 384 -7.30 -23.41 -4.13
CA CYS A 384 -7.54 -22.15 -3.43
C CYS A 384 -7.40 -20.92 -4.33
N LEU A 385 -6.48 -20.97 -5.29
CA LEU A 385 -6.26 -19.89 -6.25
C LEU A 385 -7.40 -19.77 -7.26
N LEU A 386 -7.95 -20.90 -7.69
CA LEU A 386 -9.08 -20.94 -8.61
C LEU A 386 -10.34 -20.37 -7.96
N ASP A 387 -10.62 -20.72 -6.69
CA ASP A 387 -11.72 -20.12 -5.94
C ASP A 387 -11.59 -18.59 -5.82
N PHE A 388 -10.37 -18.08 -5.62
CA PHE A 388 -10.16 -16.63 -5.53
C PHE A 388 -10.31 -15.92 -6.89
N ALA A 389 -9.66 -16.41 -7.94
CA ALA A 389 -9.69 -15.79 -9.27
C ALA A 389 -11.08 -15.86 -9.92
N PHE A 390 -11.79 -16.98 -9.77
CA PHE A 390 -13.07 -17.22 -10.44
C PHE A 390 -14.30 -16.83 -9.60
N ALA A 391 -14.27 -16.99 -8.26
CA ALA A 391 -15.48 -16.75 -7.44
C ALA A 391 -15.55 -15.35 -6.81
N LYS A 392 -14.42 -14.63 -6.65
CA LYS A 392 -14.39 -13.36 -5.89
C LYS A 392 -14.04 -12.13 -6.72
N LEU A 393 -13.38 -12.27 -7.86
CA LEU A 393 -12.87 -11.14 -8.62
C LEU A 393 -13.60 -10.87 -9.95
N ASN A 394 -14.44 -11.79 -10.47
CA ASN A 394 -15.16 -11.65 -11.75
C ASN A 394 -14.23 -11.32 -12.95
N PHE A 395 -13.13 -12.06 -13.13
CA PHE A 395 -12.22 -11.87 -14.28
C PHE A 395 -12.42 -12.96 -15.34
N ILE A 396 -12.17 -12.60 -16.61
CA ILE A 396 -11.96 -13.56 -17.69
C ILE A 396 -10.47 -13.93 -17.73
N LEU A 397 -10.21 -15.24 -17.73
CA LEU A 397 -8.85 -15.79 -17.81
C LEU A 397 -8.37 -15.75 -19.27
N PHE A 398 -7.25 -15.06 -19.49
CA PHE A 398 -6.46 -15.07 -20.72
C PHE A 398 -5.12 -15.77 -20.46
N ILE A 399 -5.03 -17.07 -20.76
CA ILE A 399 -3.73 -17.76 -20.72
C ILE A 399 -2.99 -17.45 -22.01
N PHE A 400 -1.81 -16.82 -21.91
CA PHE A 400 -0.90 -16.62 -23.03
C PHE A 400 0.25 -17.61 -22.92
N GLN A 401 0.13 -18.75 -23.61
CA GLN A 401 1.24 -19.69 -23.70
C GLN A 401 2.20 -19.23 -24.81
N GLN A 402 3.44 -18.90 -24.43
CA GLN A 402 4.50 -18.63 -25.39
C GLN A 402 4.96 -19.97 -25.98
N ARG A 403 4.47 -20.34 -27.17
CA ARG A 403 5.06 -21.43 -27.96
C ARG A 403 6.11 -20.84 -28.88
N THR A 404 7.14 -21.63 -29.19
CA THR A 404 8.29 -21.30 -30.03
C THR A 404 7.96 -20.77 -31.44
N LYS A 405 6.68 -20.68 -31.84
CA LYS A 405 6.19 -20.12 -33.11
C LYS A 405 4.87 -19.31 -33.02
N GLY A 406 4.50 -18.77 -31.87
CA GLY A 406 3.32 -17.88 -31.74
C GLY A 406 2.63 -17.93 -30.38
N TYR A 407 1.84 -16.89 -30.08
CA TYR A 407 1.00 -16.80 -28.89
C TYR A 407 -0.27 -17.64 -29.08
N SER A 408 -0.58 -18.51 -28.11
CA SER A 408 -1.89 -19.17 -28.04
C SER A 408 -2.70 -18.51 -26.93
N VAL A 409 -3.87 -17.95 -27.28
CA VAL A 409 -4.80 -17.34 -26.32
C VAL A 409 -5.84 -18.40 -25.94
N PHE A 410 -5.91 -18.78 -24.66
CA PHE A 410 -7.05 -19.55 -24.14
C PHE A 410 -7.99 -18.62 -23.41
N LEU A 411 -9.25 -18.58 -23.89
CA LEU A 411 -10.38 -17.92 -23.23
C LEU A 411 -11.01 -18.91 -22.25
N CYS A 412 -10.99 -18.60 -20.96
CA CYS A 412 -11.86 -19.22 -19.97
C CYS A 412 -12.88 -18.18 -19.50
N SER A 413 -14.10 -18.26 -20.03
CA SER A 413 -15.23 -17.43 -19.63
C SER A 413 -16.13 -18.20 -18.68
N SER A 414 -16.44 -17.63 -17.52
CA SER A 414 -17.55 -18.09 -16.67
C SER A 414 -18.86 -17.48 -17.19
N GLN A 415 -19.45 -18.07 -18.23
CA GLN A 415 -20.86 -17.80 -18.52
C GLN A 415 -21.73 -18.51 -17.47
N ILE A 416 -22.20 -17.69 -16.52
CA ILE A 416 -23.46 -17.74 -15.78
C ILE A 416 -24.26 -19.06 -15.96
N HIS A 417 -24.04 -20.04 -15.08
CA HIS A 417 -25.09 -20.91 -14.54
C HIS A 417 -24.56 -21.64 -13.28
N PRO A 418 -25.36 -21.78 -12.18
CA PRO A 418 -24.85 -22.32 -10.90
C PRO A 418 -24.43 -23.79 -10.92
N ASP A 419 -24.80 -24.56 -11.96
CA ASP A 419 -24.74 -26.03 -11.92
C ASP A 419 -23.95 -26.67 -13.07
N SER A 420 -23.07 -25.94 -13.77
CA SER A 420 -22.28 -26.52 -14.86
C SER A 420 -20.81 -26.07 -14.84
N PHE A 421 -20.01 -26.76 -14.03
CA PHE A 421 -18.55 -26.74 -14.14
C PHE A 421 -18.13 -27.68 -15.29
N ILE A 422 -17.97 -27.16 -16.51
CA ILE A 422 -17.31 -27.91 -17.59
C ILE A 422 -15.80 -27.69 -17.46
N PHE A 423 -15.12 -28.65 -16.82
CA PHE A 423 -13.66 -28.74 -16.88
C PHE A 423 -13.23 -29.19 -18.28
N GLY A 424 -12.90 -28.24 -19.15
CA GLY A 424 -12.02 -28.52 -20.28
C GLY A 424 -10.61 -28.81 -19.75
N SER A 425 -10.04 -29.95 -20.11
CA SER A 425 -8.75 -30.46 -19.64
C SER A 425 -7.61 -29.44 -19.74
N LEU A 426 -7.27 -28.78 -18.63
CA LEU A 426 -6.02 -28.03 -18.46
C LEU A 426 -4.87 -29.03 -18.25
N GLY A 427 -4.31 -29.50 -19.37
CA GLY A 427 -3.04 -30.22 -19.36
C GLY A 427 -1.91 -29.33 -18.83
N LEU A 428 -1.10 -29.91 -17.94
CA LEU A 428 0.18 -29.42 -17.38
C LEU A 428 0.77 -28.17 -18.08
N LEU A 429 0.47 -26.98 -17.55
CA LEU A 429 1.08 -25.71 -17.93
C LEU A 429 2.48 -25.57 -17.32
N ASN A 430 3.45 -26.31 -17.85
CA ASN A 430 4.86 -25.94 -17.66
C ASN A 430 5.18 -24.85 -18.70
N HIS A 431 5.53 -23.65 -18.25
CA HIS A 431 5.97 -22.46 -19.03
C HIS A 431 4.92 -21.52 -19.64
N SER A 432 3.83 -21.18 -18.92
CA SER A 432 2.83 -20.22 -19.43
C SER A 432 2.78 -18.92 -18.63
N GLN A 433 2.73 -17.79 -19.34
CA GLN A 433 2.28 -16.50 -18.82
C GLN A 433 0.76 -16.50 -18.77
N VAL A 434 0.18 -16.06 -17.65
CA VAL A 434 -1.27 -16.02 -17.47
C VAL A 434 -1.66 -14.59 -17.16
N PHE A 435 -2.65 -14.09 -17.90
CA PHE A 435 -3.25 -12.78 -17.70
C PHE A 435 -4.71 -12.97 -17.35
N LEU A 436 -5.22 -12.12 -16.48
CA LEU A 436 -6.65 -12.03 -16.19
C LEU A 436 -7.03 -10.58 -16.51
N VAL A 437 -7.90 -10.41 -17.50
CA VAL A 437 -8.38 -9.09 -17.94
C VAL A 437 -9.85 -9.01 -17.60
N GLN A 438 -10.26 -7.93 -16.94
CA GLN A 438 -11.67 -7.71 -16.60
C GLN A 438 -12.45 -7.32 -17.87
N VAL A 439 -13.67 -7.84 -18.02
CA VAL A 439 -14.60 -7.45 -19.11
C VAL A 439 -15.62 -6.44 -18.61
#